data_AF-F8QK10-F1
#
_entry.id   AF-F8QK10-F1
#
_cell.length_a   1.000
_cell.length_b   1.000
_cell.length_c   1.000
_cell.angle_alpha   90.00
_cell.angle_beta   90.00
_cell.angle_gamma   90.00
#
_symmetry.space_group_name_H-M   'P 1'
#
loop_
_entity.id
_entity.type
_entity.pdbx_description
1 polymer ?
#
loop_
_entity_poly.entity_id
_entity_poly.type
_entity_poly.pdbx_seq_one_letter_code
_entity_poly.pdbx_strand_id
1 'polypeptide(L)'
;VNHKQTDWAEWLPLAEFSYNNKSHSATGYSPFFLNSGQHPKVAKGIRSTVKTESAEEFVKRMEETRKEAEKSLVKAAENMKKQYDKGKREAIVYKEGDKVYVEAEHI
;
A
#
# COMPACT_ATOMS: atom_id res chain seq x y z
N VAL A 1 14.64 -13.92 12.84
CA VAL A 1 15.87 -13.22 12.39
C VAL A 1 17.00 -13.68 13.29
N ASN A 2 17.88 -14.50 12.74
CA ASN A 2 19.05 -14.99 13.43
C ASN A 2 20.05 -13.84 13.61
N HIS A 3 21.05 -14.04 14.48
CA HIS A 3 22.05 -13.01 14.77
C HIS A 3 22.84 -12.54 13.52
N LYS A 4 22.91 -13.36 12.47
CA LYS A 4 23.61 -13.06 11.22
C LYS A 4 22.70 -12.50 10.12
N GLN A 5 21.40 -12.32 10.38
CA GLN A 5 20.37 -11.87 9.43
C GLN A 5 20.29 -12.68 8.12
N THR A 6 20.74 -13.95 8.11
CA THR A 6 20.78 -14.78 6.89
C THR A 6 19.50 -15.58 6.66
N ASP A 7 18.60 -15.62 7.63
CA ASP A 7 17.36 -16.39 7.61
C ASP A 7 16.16 -15.60 7.05
N TRP A 8 16.36 -14.39 6.52
CA TRP A 8 15.27 -13.52 6.05
C TRP A 8 14.31 -14.19 5.06
N ALA A 9 14.82 -15.07 4.20
CA ALA A 9 14.02 -15.81 3.24
C ALA A 9 12.99 -16.73 3.91
N GLU A 10 13.32 -17.29 5.07
CA GLU A 10 12.41 -18.14 5.86
C GLU A 10 11.27 -17.34 6.48
N TRP A 11 11.49 -16.03 6.72
CA TRP A 11 10.50 -15.13 7.29
C TRP A 11 9.60 -14.46 6.24
N LEU A 12 9.93 -14.58 4.94
CA LEU A 12 9.17 -13.95 3.86
C LEU A 12 7.67 -14.27 3.91
N PRO A 13 7.22 -15.53 4.06
CA PRO A 13 5.79 -15.83 4.08
C PRO A 13 5.07 -15.14 5.25
N LEU A 14 5.72 -15.03 6.41
CA LEU A 14 5.15 -14.35 7.57
C LEU A 14 5.12 -12.83 7.37
N ALA A 15 6.17 -12.27 6.78
CA ALA A 15 6.25 -10.84 6.47
C ALA A 15 5.17 -10.44 5.44
N GLU A 16 5.02 -11.22 4.37
CA GLU A 16 3.96 -11.04 3.37
C GLU A 16 2.57 -11.14 4.01
N PHE A 17 2.31 -12.18 4.81
CA PHE A 17 1.04 -12.34 5.49
C PHE A 17 0.74 -11.16 6.42
N SER A 18 1.73 -10.72 7.20
CA SER A 18 1.58 -9.60 8.12
C SER A 18 1.33 -8.28 7.38
N TYR A 19 2.05 -8.06 6.27
CA TYR A 19 1.90 -6.88 5.43
C TYR A 19 0.51 -6.83 4.77
N ASN A 20 0.09 -7.93 4.14
CA ASN A 20 -1.19 -8.02 3.44
C ASN A 20 -2.40 -7.87 4.36
N ASN A 21 -2.26 -8.17 5.66
CA ASN A 21 -3.32 -8.07 6.66
C ASN A 21 -3.32 -6.78 7.47
N LYS A 22 -2.26 -5.98 7.38
CA LYS A 22 -2.19 -4.71 8.09
C LYS A 22 -2.94 -3.64 7.31
N SER A 23 -3.79 -2.87 7.98
CA SER A 23 -4.41 -1.69 7.36
C SER A 23 -3.34 -0.70 6.90
N HIS A 24 -3.41 -0.31 5.63
CA HIS A 24 -2.48 0.66 5.06
C HIS A 24 -2.93 2.08 5.40
N SER A 25 -2.01 2.94 5.82
CA SER A 25 -2.33 4.30 6.28
C SER A 25 -3.00 5.18 5.22
N ALA A 26 -2.68 4.95 3.94
CA ALA A 26 -3.25 5.71 2.83
C ALA A 26 -4.69 5.29 2.45
N THR A 27 -5.09 4.05 2.71
CA THR A 27 -6.41 3.52 2.32
C THR A 27 -7.32 3.24 3.51
N GLY A 28 -6.78 3.07 4.71
CA GLY A 28 -7.51 2.62 5.90
C GLY A 28 -7.83 1.12 5.91
N TYR A 29 -7.64 0.42 4.78
CA TYR A 29 -7.95 -1.00 4.60
C TYR A 29 -6.68 -1.83 4.41
N SER A 30 -6.74 -3.10 4.78
CA SER A 30 -5.66 -4.05 4.47
C SER A 30 -5.68 -4.42 2.98
N PRO A 31 -4.53 -4.60 2.30
CA PRO A 31 -4.48 -5.08 0.92
C PRO A 31 -5.29 -6.36 0.67
N PHE A 32 -5.24 -7.30 1.62
CA PHE A 32 -5.99 -8.56 1.53
C PHE A 32 -7.51 -8.32 1.48
N PHE A 33 -8.02 -7.39 2.30
CA PHE A 33 -9.44 -7.01 2.30
C PHE A 33 -9.85 -6.33 0.98
N LEU A 34 -9.01 -5.44 0.44
CA LEU A 34 -9.29 -4.80 -0.84
C LEU A 34 -9.29 -5.79 -2.02
N ASN A 35 -8.52 -6.88 -1.93
CA ASN A 35 -8.46 -7.91 -2.97
C ASN A 35 -9.57 -8.97 -2.83
N SER A 36 -9.86 -9.43 -1.62
CA SER A 36 -10.73 -10.60 -1.37
C SER A 36 -12.07 -10.26 -0.72
N GLY A 37 -12.24 -9.03 -0.23
CA GLY A 37 -13.43 -8.59 0.50
C GLY A 37 -13.63 -9.23 1.87
N GLN A 38 -12.67 -10.01 2.35
CA GLN A 38 -12.69 -10.71 3.63
C GLN A 38 -11.32 -10.58 4.31
N HIS A 39 -11.26 -10.86 5.61
CA HIS A 39 -10.00 -11.02 6.34
C HIS A 39 -9.66 -12.51 6.45
N PRO A 40 -8.36 -12.90 6.45
CA PRO A 40 -8.00 -14.30 6.55
C PRO A 40 -8.38 -14.84 7.92
N LYS A 41 -8.87 -16.08 7.94
CA LYS A 41 -9.26 -16.78 9.15
C LYS A 41 -8.00 -17.33 9.82
N VAL A 42 -7.49 -16.62 10.83
CA VAL A 42 -6.22 -16.96 11.51
C VAL A 42 -6.39 -18.13 12.51
N ALA A 43 -7.61 -18.42 12.97
CA ALA A 43 -7.88 -19.50 13.93
C ALA A 43 -8.68 -20.66 13.30
N LYS A 44 -8.16 -21.89 13.44
CA LYS A 44 -8.93 -23.14 13.26
C LYS A 44 -9.77 -23.37 14.51
N GLY A 45 -10.86 -22.64 14.66
CA GLY A 45 -11.76 -22.85 15.79
C GLY A 45 -12.82 -21.77 15.85
N ILE A 46 -14.07 -22.21 15.94
CA ILE A 46 -15.30 -21.42 15.92
C ILE A 46 -15.76 -21.07 14.50
N ARG A 47 -16.44 -22.05 13.87
CA ARG A 47 -17.45 -21.73 12.86
C ARG A 47 -18.61 -21.07 13.59
N SER A 48 -18.59 -19.74 13.71
CA SER A 48 -19.82 -19.01 14.03
C SER A 48 -20.76 -19.10 12.82
N THR A 49 -22.07 -19.13 13.07
CA THR A 49 -23.08 -18.97 12.03
C THR A 49 -22.97 -17.56 11.46
N VAL A 50 -22.22 -17.39 10.38
CA VAL A 50 -22.11 -16.12 9.67
C VAL A 50 -23.28 -16.04 8.70
N LYS A 51 -24.08 -14.96 8.76
CA LYS A 51 -25.02 -14.65 7.68
C LYS A 51 -24.21 -14.41 6.42
N THR A 52 -24.34 -15.31 5.44
CA THR A 52 -23.79 -15.09 4.10
C THR A 52 -24.58 -13.97 3.43
N GLU A 53 -23.89 -12.90 3.07
CA GLU A 53 -24.41 -11.87 2.17
C GLU A 53 -24.71 -12.48 0.80
N SER A 54 -25.64 -11.88 0.06
CA SER A 54 -25.90 -12.29 -1.32
C SER A 54 -24.71 -11.92 -2.22
N ALA A 55 -24.61 -12.56 -3.39
CA ALA A 55 -23.57 -12.21 -4.36
C ALA A 55 -23.67 -10.74 -4.81
N GLU A 56 -24.88 -10.20 -4.94
CA GLU A 56 -25.12 -8.81 -5.33
C GLU A 56 -24.70 -7.83 -4.23
N GLU A 57 -25.02 -8.15 -2.97
CA GLU A 57 -24.61 -7.36 -1.80
C GLU A 57 -23.08 -7.34 -1.67
N PHE A 58 -22.41 -8.48 -1.88
CA PHE A 58 -20.96 -8.58 -1.88
C PHE A 58 -20.32 -7.68 -2.93
N VAL A 59 -20.79 -7.75 -4.17
CA VAL A 59 -20.26 -6.95 -5.29
C VAL A 59 -20.42 -5.47 -4.99
N LYS A 60 -21.61 -5.05 -4.54
CA LYS A 60 -21.88 -3.65 -4.19
C LYS A 60 -20.95 -3.16 -3.08
N ARG A 61 -20.80 -3.93 -2.00
CA ARG A 61 -19.91 -3.60 -0.88
C ARG A 61 -18.45 -3.48 -1.34
N MET A 62 -17.99 -4.38 -2.20
CA MET A 62 -16.64 -4.36 -2.74
C MET A 62 -16.38 -3.15 -3.63
N GLU A 63 -17.34 -2.78 -4.48
CA GLU A 63 -17.24 -1.57 -5.29
C GLU A 63 -17.17 -0.30 -4.44
N GLU A 64 -18.02 -0.19 -3.42
CA GLU A 64 -18.02 0.95 -2.50
C GLU A 64 -16.70 1.06 -1.74
N THR A 65 -16.21 -0.05 -1.20
CA THR A 65 -14.93 -0.11 -0.49
C THR A 65 -13.77 0.31 -1.40
N ARG A 66 -13.75 -0.18 -2.64
CA ARG A 66 -12.69 0.15 -3.60
C ARG A 66 -12.74 1.62 -4.01
N LYS A 67 -13.93 2.19 -4.22
CA LYS A 67 -14.10 3.62 -4.49
C LYS A 67 -13.59 4.48 -3.33
N GLU A 68 -13.84 4.08 -2.09
CA GLU A 68 -13.36 4.82 -0.92
C GLU A 68 -11.83 4.73 -0.77
N ALA A 69 -11.26 3.55 -1.00
CA ALA A 69 -9.81 3.35 -1.01
C ALA A 69 -9.14 4.20 -2.11
N GLU A 70 -9.73 4.26 -3.31
CA GLU A 70 -9.24 5.07 -4.42
C GLU A 70 -9.23 6.57 -4.08
N LYS A 71 -10.34 7.09 -3.53
CA LYS A 71 -10.40 8.49 -3.06
C LYS A 71 -9.34 8.79 -2.00
N SER A 72 -9.14 7.85 -1.07
CA SER A 72 -8.16 7.99 0.00
C SER A 72 -6.73 8.02 -0.56
N LEU A 73 -6.42 7.20 -1.56
CA LEU A 73 -5.13 7.21 -2.27
C LEU A 73 -4.88 8.53 -2.99
N VAL A 74 -5.88 9.06 -3.71
CA VAL A 74 -5.76 10.36 -4.41
C VAL A 74 -5.45 11.45 -3.38
N LYS A 75 -6.19 11.50 -2.28
CA LYS A 75 -5.95 12.47 -1.19
C LYS A 75 -4.56 12.30 -0.56
N ALA A 76 -4.12 11.06 -0.34
CA ALA A 76 -2.80 10.78 0.20
C ALA A 76 -1.70 11.27 -0.75
N ALA A 77 -1.83 11.00 -2.05
CA ALA A 77 -0.89 11.46 -3.07
C ALA A 77 -0.84 13.00 -3.15
N GLU A 78 -1.99 13.67 -3.11
CA GLU A 78 -2.05 15.14 -3.05
C GLU A 78 -1.34 15.70 -1.80
N ASN A 79 -1.56 15.08 -0.64
CA ASN A 79 -0.89 15.48 0.59
C ASN A 79 0.62 15.25 0.52
N MET A 80 1.07 14.12 -0.02
CA MET A 80 2.49 13.85 -0.24
C MET A 80 3.12 14.89 -1.16
N LYS A 81 2.44 15.24 -2.27
CA LYS A 81 2.86 16.30 -3.18
C LYS A 81 2.97 17.64 -2.46
N LYS A 82 1.94 18.06 -1.73
CA LYS A 82 1.94 19.31 -0.96
C LYS A 82 3.08 19.36 0.06
N GLN A 83 3.40 18.25 0.72
CA GLN A 83 4.51 18.22 1.68
C GLN A 83 5.88 18.30 1.00
N TYR A 84 6.05 17.61 -0.13
CA TYR A 84 7.26 17.67 -0.93
C TYR A 84 7.49 19.09 -1.49
N ASP A 85 6.44 19.69 -2.07
CA ASP A 85 6.51 21.00 -2.71
C ASP A 85 6.90 22.13 -1.72
N LYS A 86 6.58 22.00 -0.42
CA LYS A 86 6.99 22.99 0.61
C LYS A 86 8.50 23.17 0.73
N GLY A 87 9.27 22.10 0.56
CA GLY A 87 10.73 22.12 0.71
C GLY A 87 11.47 22.14 -0.62
N LYS A 88 10.73 22.08 -1.74
CA LYS A 88 11.31 21.96 -3.06
C LYS A 88 11.83 23.31 -3.54
N ARG A 89 13.10 23.37 -3.95
CA ARG A 89 13.62 24.49 -4.73
C ARG A 89 13.01 24.47 -6.13
N GLU A 90 12.77 25.64 -6.71
CA GLU A 90 12.31 25.71 -8.10
C GLU A 90 13.28 24.98 -9.02
N ALA A 91 12.73 24.31 -10.03
CA ALA A 91 13.54 23.60 -11.00
C ALA A 91 14.35 24.62 -11.81
N ILE A 92 15.66 24.40 -11.91
CA ILE A 92 16.52 25.21 -12.76
C ILE A 92 16.11 24.94 -14.21
N VAL A 93 15.72 26.00 -14.94
CA VAL A 93 15.42 25.92 -16.37
C VAL A 93 16.71 26.13 -17.15
N TYR A 94 17.26 25.05 -17.68
CA TYR A 94 18.47 25.10 -18.52
C TYR A 94 18.13 25.55 -19.94
N LYS A 95 19.09 26.24 -20.56
CA LYS A 95 19.05 26.67 -21.96
C LYS A 95 20.10 25.92 -22.77
N GLU A 96 19.91 25.88 -24.07
CA GLU A 96 20.91 25.32 -24.98
C GLU A 96 22.25 26.05 -24.81
N GLY A 97 23.32 25.28 -24.57
CA GLY A 97 24.66 25.80 -24.29
C GLY A 97 25.06 25.85 -22.81
N ASP A 98 24.12 25.62 -21.88
CA ASP A 98 24.43 25.54 -20.44
C ASP A 98 25.28 24.30 -20.11
N LYS A 99 26.31 24.50 -19.28
CA LYS A 99 27.14 23.41 -18.76
C LYS A 99 26.60 22.95 -17.41
N VAL A 100 26.28 21.67 -17.31
CA VAL A 100 25.82 21.03 -16.05
C VAL A 100 26.76 19.91 -15.66
N TYR A 101 26.94 19.73 -14.35
CA TYR A 101 27.64 18.56 -13.81
C TYR A 101 26.66 17.40 -13.69
N VAL A 102 27.08 16.21 -14.14
CA VAL A 102 26.34 14.97 -13.99
C VAL A 102 27.05 14.12 -12.95
N GLU A 103 26.31 13.65 -11.96
CA GLU A 103 26.83 12.73 -10.96
C GLU A 103 27.01 11.34 -11.59
N ALA A 104 28.25 10.86 -11.62
CA ALA A 104 28.64 9.65 -12.33
C ALA A 104 28.82 8.42 -11.41
N GLU A 105 28.36 8.49 -10.16
CA GLU A 105 28.68 7.51 -9.12
C GLU A 105 28.08 6.10 -9.39
N HIS A 106 27.13 6.00 -10.32
CA HIS A 106 26.49 4.74 -10.73
C HIS A 106 26.32 4.60 -12.26
N ILE A 107 27.23 5.19 -13.06
CA ILE A 107 27.32 4.91 -14.50
C ILE A 107 28.22 3.70 -14.73
#